data_AF-A0A2H3CGE5-F1
#
_entry.id   AF-A0A2H3CGE5-F1
#
_cell.length_a   1.000
_cell.length_b   1.000
_cell.length_c   1.000
_cell.angle_alpha   90.00
_cell.angle_beta   90.00
_cell.angle_gamma   90.00
#
_symmetry.space_group_name_H-M   'P 1'
#
loop_
_entity.id
_entity.type
_entity.pdbx_description
1 polymer ?
#
loop_
_entity_poly.entity_id
_entity_poly.type
_entity_poly.pdbx_seq_one_letter_code
_entity_poly.pdbx_strand_id
1 'polypeptide(L)'
;RISEISKLMKQVDRAMNEGITSEDLVTYVVQPDVRFDPAMMADDNQDSRAEMVTEDDVTVACTTELGLKAYSADLPSDDVRDFRMTVLMKPKVILWASMMS
;
A
#
# COMPACT_ATOMS: atom_id res chain seq x y z
N ARG A 1 -10.47 -27.36 -32.26
CA ARG A 1 -11.91 -27.42 -31.95
C ARG A 1 -12.19 -27.47 -30.44
N ILE A 2 -11.96 -28.57 -29.72
CA ILE A 2 -12.21 -28.62 -28.25
C ILE A 2 -11.30 -27.65 -27.47
N SER A 3 -10.03 -27.51 -27.87
CA SER A 3 -9.08 -26.58 -27.25
C SER A 3 -9.48 -25.11 -27.36
N GLU A 4 -9.96 -24.71 -28.55
CA GLU A 4 -10.45 -23.36 -28.84
C GLU A 4 -11.68 -23.05 -28.00
N ILE A 5 -12.62 -24.00 -27.92
CA ILE A 5 -13.82 -23.88 -27.09
C ILE A 5 -13.43 -23.70 -25.61
N SER A 6 -12.43 -24.44 -25.10
CA SER A 6 -11.98 -24.27 -23.71
C SER A 6 -11.32 -22.90 -23.47
N LYS A 7 -10.61 -22.34 -24.45
CA LYS A 7 -10.01 -21.00 -24.35
C LYS A 7 -11.10 -19.92 -24.32
N LEU A 8 -12.09 -20.04 -25.20
CA LEU A 8 -13.25 -19.13 -25.20
C LEU A 8 -14.04 -19.23 -23.90
N MET A 9 -14.26 -20.44 -23.36
CA MET A 9 -14.92 -20.60 -22.06
C MET A 9 -14.14 -19.95 -20.93
N LYS A 10 -12.81 -20.06 -20.89
CA LYS A 10 -11.98 -19.34 -19.89
C LYS A 10 -12.04 -17.83 -20.05
N GLN A 11 -12.13 -17.32 -21.28
CA GLN A 11 -12.30 -15.89 -21.53
C GLN A 11 -13.68 -15.40 -21.09
N VAL A 12 -14.74 -16.18 -21.34
CA VAL A 12 -16.10 -15.89 -20.89
C VAL A 12 -16.20 -15.98 -19.38
N ASP A 13 -15.64 -17.02 -18.75
CA ASP A 13 -15.61 -17.16 -17.28
C ASP A 13 -14.85 -15.98 -16.65
N ARG A 14 -13.73 -15.56 -17.24
CA ARG A 14 -12.99 -14.37 -16.81
C ARG A 14 -13.76 -13.07 -17.01
N ALA A 15 -14.49 -12.92 -18.12
CA ALA A 15 -15.34 -11.76 -18.39
C ALA A 15 -16.60 -11.74 -17.51
N MET A 16 -17.12 -12.91 -17.14
CA MET A 16 -18.26 -13.05 -16.23
C MET A 16 -17.87 -12.88 -14.77
N ASN A 17 -16.62 -13.18 -14.41
CA ASN A 17 -16.05 -12.94 -13.09
C ASN A 17 -15.43 -11.53 -12.95
N GLU A 18 -15.76 -10.61 -13.87
CA GLU A 18 -15.42 -9.20 -13.82
C GLU A 18 -16.03 -8.55 -12.57
N GLY A 19 -15.21 -8.41 -11.54
CA GLY A 19 -15.49 -7.54 -10.41
C GLY A 19 -14.74 -7.91 -9.13
N ILE A 20 -14.38 -9.18 -8.96
CA ILE A 20 -13.65 -9.65 -7.78
C ILE A 20 -12.22 -10.04 -8.19
N THR A 21 -11.38 -9.02 -8.37
CA THR A 21 -9.93 -9.25 -8.36
C THR A 21 -9.54 -9.52 -6.91
N SER A 22 -9.05 -10.72 -6.63
CA SER A 22 -8.48 -11.02 -5.31
C SER A 22 -7.23 -10.16 -5.13
N GLU A 23 -7.28 -9.20 -4.20
CA GLU A 23 -6.12 -8.41 -3.79
C GLU A 23 -5.64 -8.89 -2.43
N ASP A 24 -4.32 -8.98 -2.27
CA ASP A 24 -3.74 -9.32 -0.98
C ASP A 24 -3.66 -8.05 -0.13
N LEU A 25 -4.47 -8.01 0.93
CA LEU A 25 -4.46 -6.94 1.91
C LEU A 25 -3.47 -7.26 3.03
N VAL A 26 -2.50 -6.39 3.23
CA VAL A 26 -1.44 -6.56 4.22
C VAL A 26 -1.38 -5.34 5.11
N THR A 27 -1.56 -5.55 6.41
CA THR A 27 -1.28 -4.52 7.41
C THR A 27 0.22 -4.37 7.61
N TYR A 28 0.67 -3.13 7.84
CA TYR A 28 2.09 -2.87 8.03
C TYR A 28 2.34 -1.83 9.12
N VAL A 29 3.50 -1.95 9.76
CA VAL A 29 4.05 -1.00 10.72
C VAL A 29 5.29 -0.35 10.13
N VAL A 30 5.64 0.82 10.65
CA VAL A 30 6.94 1.44 10.43
C VAL A 30 7.83 1.15 11.63
N GLN A 31 9.04 0.70 11.37
CA GLN A 31 10.01 0.46 12.43
C GLN A 31 10.49 1.79 13.02
N PRO A 32 10.85 1.83 14.31
CA PRO A 32 11.56 2.97 14.88
C PRO A 32 12.83 3.29 14.08
N ASP A 33 13.27 4.54 14.18
CA ASP A 33 14.48 5.10 13.58
C ASP A 33 14.50 5.14 12.04
N VAL A 34 13.41 4.72 11.39
CA VAL A 34 13.19 4.92 9.96
C VAL A 34 12.90 6.41 9.71
N ARG A 35 13.47 6.98 8.64
CA ARG A 35 13.19 8.35 8.21
C ARG A 35 11.71 8.50 7.87
N PHE A 36 11.08 9.56 8.37
CA PHE A 36 9.69 9.86 8.04
C PHE A 36 9.55 10.11 6.54
N ASP A 37 8.59 9.41 5.93
CA ASP A 37 8.20 9.60 4.54
C ASP A 37 6.71 9.96 4.48
N PRO A 38 6.36 11.22 4.20
CA PRO A 38 4.95 11.66 4.15
C PRO A 38 4.16 11.01 3.01
N ALA A 39 4.80 10.39 2.01
CA ALA A 39 4.08 9.62 0.99
C ALA A 39 3.54 8.31 1.55
N MET A 40 4.22 7.72 2.54
CA MET A 40 3.95 6.38 3.07
C MET A 40 3.48 6.39 4.52
N MET A 41 3.60 7.51 5.25
CA MET A 41 3.34 7.63 6.68
C MET A 41 2.50 8.89 6.98
N ALA A 42 1.83 8.91 8.12
CA ALA A 42 1.17 10.09 8.67
C ALA A 42 1.71 10.38 10.07
N ASP A 43 2.09 11.62 10.35
CA ASP A 43 2.46 12.03 11.71
C ASP A 43 1.19 12.15 12.56
N ASP A 44 1.13 11.40 13.67
CA ASP A 44 -0.02 11.40 14.59
C ASP A 44 -0.12 12.71 15.40
N ASN A 45 0.97 13.48 15.48
CA ASN A 45 0.99 14.77 16.16
C ASN A 45 0.64 15.96 15.26
N GLN A 46 0.62 15.78 13.94
CA GLN A 46 0.20 16.85 13.04
C GLN A 46 -1.33 16.88 12.91
N ASP A 47 -1.93 17.95 13.42
CA ASP A 47 -3.28 18.34 13.02
C ASP A 47 -3.28 18.50 11.49
N SER A 48 -4.26 17.87 10.83
CA SER A 48 -4.47 17.75 9.38
C SER A 48 -4.48 19.06 8.55
N ARG A 49 -4.13 20.19 9.16
CA ARG A 49 -4.01 21.52 8.58
C ARG A 49 -2.58 22.09 8.59
N ALA A 50 -1.61 21.41 9.20
CA ALA A 50 -0.22 21.90 9.30
C ALA A 50 0.64 21.40 8.13
N GLU A 51 0.95 22.32 7.23
CA GLU A 51 1.84 22.10 6.10
C GLU A 51 3.29 21.80 6.55
N MET A 52 3.88 20.80 5.88
CA MET A 52 5.31 20.58 5.64
C MET A 52 6.25 20.57 6.86
N VAL A 53 6.41 19.40 7.49
CA VAL A 53 7.66 19.05 8.18
C VAL A 53 8.80 19.13 7.14
N THR A 54 9.72 20.06 7.32
CA THR A 54 10.90 20.22 6.45
C THR A 54 11.93 19.13 6.75
N GLU A 55 12.62 18.71 5.70
CA GLU A 55 12.94 17.30 5.42
C GLU A 55 13.97 16.60 6.33
N ASP A 56 14.73 17.26 7.20
CA ASP A 56 16.07 16.74 7.48
C ASP A 56 16.37 15.97 8.77
N ASP A 57 15.53 15.97 9.82
CA ASP A 57 15.82 15.13 11.01
C ASP A 57 14.56 14.71 11.77
N VAL A 58 13.72 13.90 11.12
CA VAL A 58 12.48 13.45 11.73
C VAL A 58 12.31 11.95 11.54
N THR A 59 13.02 11.18 12.37
CA THR A 59 12.89 9.72 12.41
C THR A 59 11.70 9.29 13.26
N VAL A 60 11.12 8.14 12.91
CA VAL A 60 9.99 7.55 13.62
C VAL A 60 10.42 7.06 14.99
N ALA A 61 9.70 7.46 16.04
CA ALA A 61 9.83 6.89 17.37
C ALA A 61 9.04 5.57 17.48
N CYS A 62 7.78 5.59 17.06
CA CYS A 62 6.93 4.40 17.04
C CYS A 62 5.75 4.54 16.07
N THR A 63 5.14 3.40 15.73
CA THR A 63 3.83 3.35 15.04
C THR A 63 2.72 3.34 16.07
N THR A 64 1.74 4.25 15.94
CA THR A 64 0.55 4.32 16.79
C THR A 64 -0.69 3.70 16.13
N GLU A 65 -0.79 3.79 14.80
CA GLU A 65 -1.86 3.13 14.02
C GLU A 65 -1.27 2.35 12.84
N LEU A 66 -1.82 1.16 12.56
CA LEU A 66 -1.36 0.31 11.47
C LEU A 66 -1.74 0.88 10.10
N GLY A 67 -0.84 0.75 9.14
CA GLY A 67 -1.13 1.02 7.74
C GLY A 67 -1.75 -0.18 7.04
N LEU A 68 -2.35 0.06 5.87
CA LEU A 68 -2.90 -0.97 5.00
C LEU A 68 -2.36 -0.82 3.57
N LYS A 69 -1.84 -1.91 3.01
CA LYS A 69 -1.43 -2.03 1.61
C LYS A 69 -2.28 -3.07 0.90
N ALA A 70 -2.59 -2.82 -0.36
CA ALA A 70 -3.09 -3.81 -1.29
C ALA A 70 -2.00 -4.18 -2.28
N TYR A 71 -1.85 -5.47 -2.54
CA TYR A 71 -1.06 -5.98 -3.65
C TYR A 71 -2.00 -6.58 -4.69
N SER A 72 -1.97 -6.02 -5.89
CA SER A 72 -2.68 -6.56 -7.05
C SER A 72 -1.67 -7.09 -8.06
N ALA A 73 -1.95 -8.27 -8.60
CA ALA A 73 -1.21 -8.78 -9.75
C ALA A 73 -1.79 -8.13 -11.01
N ASP A 74 -0.97 -7.38 -11.73
CA ASP A 74 -1.38 -6.93 -13.05
C ASP A 74 -1.47 -8.17 -13.97
N LEU A 75 -2.54 -8.24 -14.74
CA LEU A 75 -2.78 -9.37 -15.64
C LEU A 75 -1.64 -9.41 -16.68
N PRO A 76 -0.97 -10.56 -16.88
CA PRO A 76 0.24 -10.61 -17.69
C PRO A 76 -0.10 -10.33 -19.16
N SER A 77 0.49 -9.27 -19.73
CA SER A 77 0.56 -9.09 -21.17
C SER A 77 1.78 -9.78 -21.78
N ASP A 78 2.84 -10.04 -21.00
CA ASP A 78 3.99 -10.86 -21.43
C ASP A 78 4.82 -11.27 -20.21
N ASP A 79 4.81 -12.58 -19.89
CA ASP A 79 5.67 -13.40 -19.00
C ASP A 79 6.28 -12.88 -17.67
N VAL A 80 6.02 -11.64 -17.24
CA VAL A 80 6.47 -11.07 -15.97
C VAL A 80 5.24 -10.67 -15.17
N ARG A 81 5.06 -11.28 -14.01
CA ARG A 81 4.03 -10.86 -13.04
C ARG A 81 4.55 -9.63 -12.30
N ASP A 82 4.20 -8.45 -12.78
CA ASP A 82 4.37 -7.24 -12.01
C ASP A 82 3.26 -7.15 -10.96
N PHE A 83 3.66 -7.08 -9.69
CA PHE A 83 2.76 -6.83 -8.59
C PHE A 83 2.73 -5.33 -8.30
N ARG A 84 1.55 -4.74 -8.40
CA ARG A 84 1.33 -3.35 -8.03
C ARG A 84 0.98 -3.27 -6.55
N MET A 85 1.82 -2.57 -5.79
CA MET A 85 1.54 -2.22 -4.40
C MET A 85 0.86 -0.85 -4.35
N THR A 86 -0.28 -0.77 -3.66
CA THR A 86 -0.98 0.49 -3.38
C THR A 86 -1.14 0.69 -1.88
N VAL A 87 -0.78 1.86 -1.37
CA VAL A 87 -1.08 2.24 0.03
C VAL A 87 -2.52 2.69 0.11
N LEU A 88 -3.36 1.91 0.79
CA LEU A 88 -4.76 2.24 1.04
C LEU A 88 -4.91 3.13 2.28
N MET A 89 -4.10 2.87 3.30
CA MET A 89 -4.04 3.65 4.53
C MET A 89 -2.59 3.79 4.98
N LYS A 90 -2.19 5.01 5.32
CA LYS A 90 -0.87 5.28 5.90
C LYS A 90 -0.91 4.91 7.39
N PRO A 91 0.10 4.23 7.94
CA PRO A 91 0.27 4.09 9.36
C PRO A 91 0.45 5.47 9.97
N LYS A 92 -0.08 5.64 11.18
CA LYS A 92 0.26 6.80 11.98
C LYS A 92 1.49 6.53 12.80
N VAL A 93 2.39 7.50 12.85
CA VAL A 93 3.66 7.41 13.55
C VAL A 93 3.84 8.64 14.43
N ILE A 94 4.53 8.44 15.55
CA ILE A 94 5.07 9.53 16.35
C ILE A 94 6.52 9.70 15.97
N LEU A 95 6.95 10.95 15.85
CA LEU A 95 8.32 11.30 15.50
C LEU A 95 9.13 11.60 16.75
N TRP A 96 10.41 11.23 16.76
CA TRP A 96 11.29 11.50 17.92
C TRP A 96 11.36 12.99 18.26
N ALA A 97 11.32 13.86 17.25
CA ALA A 97 11.27 15.31 17.42
C ALA A 97 10.10 15.76 18.30
N SER A 98 8.95 15.08 18.24
CA SER A 98 7.79 15.42 19.06
C SER A 98 7.89 14.94 20.51
N MET A 99 8.75 13.97 20.81
CA MET A 99 8.97 13.48 22.19
C MET A 99 10.00 14.28 22.96
N MET A 100 10.83 15.06 22.27
CA MET A 100 11.87 15.91 22.87
C MET A 100 11.43 17.36 23.07
N SER A 101 10.19 17.70 22.66
CA SER A 101 9.51 18.97 22.92
C SER A 101 8.84 18.99 24.29
#